data_AF-A0A7H1PSQ9-F1
#
_entry.id   AF-A0A7H1PSQ9-F1
#
_cell.length_a   1.000
_cell.length_b   1.000
_cell.length_c   1.000
_cell.angle_alpha   90.00
_cell.angle_beta   90.00
_cell.angle_gamma   90.00
#
_symmetry.space_group_name_H-M   'P 1'
#
loop_
_entity.id
_entity.type
_entity.pdbx_description
1 polymer ?
#
loop_
_entity_poly.entity_id
_entity_poly.type
_entity_poly.pdbx_seq_one_letter_code
_entity_poly.pdbx_strand_id
1 'polypeptide(L)'
;MSTRAGTDGRWSRRGFIGMGAGAAAVVAVPAPAAPPPDPARSGATGRRPADREDGPRPLYVGTYTSVPGGGTGIGLASYDPESGLITGSGTLTGVPDPSYLAVHPDGRTLYAVDERQDGGVTAVRLADRQVLGTRSTGGAGPCHLSVHPSGRWLLSANYTSGSVAVHPIDGSGALGERTDLVTHTSPKPGPGQEGPHAHQFRTGPDGRHLLAVDLGTDTVYTYRLDSAKGTLTEVSQAHTRPGAGPRHLTFHPGGRHAYLANEVDDTVVVCAYDPATGRLTIGEPQSTGATGDVTNYPAQLLVTADGRYAFLANRGHNSLARYAVEADGARLRLLGTVPVGGDFPRQIAFSPDGRLLFAANQRSGTVTVFHVDADRGELRSAGEPFASPVAVCALPL
;
A
#
# COMPACT_ATOMS: atom_id res chain seq x y z
N MET A 1 60.28 -6.51 -28.34
CA MET A 1 59.97 -7.73 -29.12
C MET A 1 58.44 -7.82 -29.17
N SER A 2 57.77 -7.39 -30.25
CA SER A 2 57.52 -8.16 -31.49
C SER A 2 56.97 -9.55 -31.17
N THR A 3 55.82 -10.01 -31.65
CA THR A 3 55.12 -9.85 -32.94
C THR A 3 53.73 -10.52 -32.81
N ARG A 4 52.64 -10.00 -33.41
CA ARG A 4 51.97 -10.45 -34.66
C ARG A 4 51.64 -11.97 -34.71
N ALA A 5 50.55 -12.47 -35.30
CA ALA A 5 49.39 -11.93 -36.03
C ALA A 5 48.52 -13.13 -36.47
N GLY A 6 47.23 -12.87 -36.74
CA GLY A 6 46.52 -13.37 -37.93
C GLY A 6 45.56 -14.54 -37.69
N THR A 7 44.45 -14.70 -38.41
CA THR A 7 43.85 -14.04 -39.59
C THR A 7 42.43 -14.61 -39.73
N ASP A 8 41.42 -13.76 -39.95
CA ASP A 8 40.59 -13.65 -41.17
C ASP A 8 39.43 -14.64 -41.36
N GLY A 9 38.28 -14.05 -41.74
CA GLY A 9 37.08 -14.76 -42.18
C GLY A 9 35.94 -13.81 -42.54
N ARG A 10 36.19 -12.84 -43.43
CA ARG A 10 35.17 -11.98 -44.05
C ARG A 10 34.23 -12.79 -44.96
N TRP A 11 32.94 -12.48 -44.95
CA TRP A 11 32.15 -12.40 -46.18
C TRP A 11 31.25 -11.16 -46.20
N SER A 12 31.18 -10.55 -47.38
CA SER A 12 30.55 -9.27 -47.70
C SER A 12 30.07 -9.34 -49.15
N ARG A 13 29.09 -8.47 -49.47
CA ARG A 13 28.65 -7.97 -50.80
C ARG A 13 27.56 -8.81 -51.47
N ARG A 14 26.54 -8.28 -52.15
CA ARG A 14 26.09 -6.95 -52.65
C ARG A 14 24.59 -7.17 -53.01
N GLY A 15 23.64 -6.23 -52.89
CA GLY A 15 23.54 -4.96 -53.61
C GLY A 15 22.84 -5.14 -54.97
N PHE A 16 21.61 -4.62 -55.13
CA PHE A 16 21.03 -4.32 -56.45
C PHE A 16 20.19 -3.05 -56.40
N ILE A 17 20.47 -2.15 -57.35
CA ILE A 17 19.83 -0.86 -57.62
C ILE A 17 18.93 -1.06 -58.84
N GLY A 18 17.79 -0.37 -58.88
CA GLY A 18 16.98 -0.21 -60.09
C GLY A 18 16.12 1.05 -60.00
N MET A 19 16.46 2.04 -60.82
CA MET A 19 15.81 3.34 -60.99
C MET A 19 15.22 3.36 -62.42
N GLY A 20 14.01 3.89 -62.62
CA GLY A 20 13.43 4.06 -63.96
C GLY A 20 11.99 4.58 -63.95
N ALA A 21 11.74 5.67 -64.68
CA ALA A 21 10.59 6.58 -64.61
C ALA A 21 9.31 6.12 -65.34
N GLY A 22 8.18 6.81 -65.09
CA GLY A 22 7.05 6.83 -66.01
C GLY A 22 5.68 7.29 -65.48
N ALA A 23 5.39 8.59 -65.59
CA ALA A 23 4.12 9.29 -65.88
C ALA A 23 2.79 9.01 -65.10
N ALA A 24 2.00 10.07 -65.03
CA ALA A 24 0.88 10.32 -64.13
C ALA A 24 -0.50 9.82 -64.61
N ALA A 25 -1.40 9.57 -63.66
CA ALA A 25 -2.84 9.79 -63.79
C ALA A 25 -3.41 10.13 -62.40
N VAL A 26 -3.95 11.34 -62.25
CA VAL A 26 -4.65 11.80 -61.05
C VAL A 26 -6.11 11.36 -61.16
N VAL A 27 -6.57 10.52 -60.24
CA VAL A 27 -7.99 10.27 -60.01
C VAL A 27 -8.32 10.77 -58.60
N ALA A 28 -9.13 11.82 -58.54
CA ALA A 28 -9.62 12.39 -57.30
C ALA A 28 -10.61 11.40 -56.62
N VAL A 29 -10.33 11.03 -55.38
CA VAL A 29 -11.25 10.33 -54.49
C VAL A 29 -11.81 11.37 -53.51
N PRO A 30 -13.13 11.51 -53.35
CA PRO A 30 -13.69 12.50 -52.44
C PRO A 30 -13.43 12.11 -50.98
N ALA A 31 -13.07 13.09 -50.16
CA ALA A 31 -12.94 12.95 -48.72
C ALA A 31 -14.29 12.60 -48.07
N PRO A 32 -14.32 11.77 -47.01
CA PRO A 32 -15.55 11.50 -46.29
C PRO A 32 -16.01 12.78 -45.55
N ALA A 33 -17.30 13.07 -45.66
CA ALA A 33 -17.96 14.19 -45.01
C ALA A 33 -17.85 14.09 -43.48
N ALA A 34 -17.59 15.23 -42.84
CA ALA A 34 -17.62 15.37 -41.39
C ALA A 34 -19.03 15.08 -40.84
N PRO A 35 -19.17 14.42 -39.68
CA PRO A 35 -20.47 14.20 -39.06
C PRO A 35 -21.05 15.53 -38.54
N PRO A 36 -22.39 15.66 -38.47
CA PRO A 36 -23.05 16.88 -38.02
C PRO A 36 -22.81 17.11 -36.50
N PRO A 37 -22.90 18.36 -36.03
CA PRO A 37 -22.75 18.67 -34.61
C PRO A 37 -23.96 18.19 -33.83
N ASP A 38 -23.70 17.48 -32.73
CA ASP A 38 -24.72 17.03 -31.77
C ASP A 38 -25.40 18.24 -31.09
N PRO A 39 -26.74 18.34 -31.08
CA PRO A 39 -27.44 19.35 -30.32
C PRO A 39 -27.64 18.90 -28.86
N ALA A 40 -27.55 19.89 -27.96
CA ALA A 40 -27.91 19.83 -26.53
C ALA A 40 -26.87 19.24 -25.55
N ARG A 41 -25.88 20.07 -25.20
CA ARG A 41 -25.37 20.13 -23.83
C ARG A 41 -26.31 21.00 -22.99
N SER A 42 -27.33 20.40 -22.40
CA SER A 42 -28.09 21.02 -21.31
C SER A 42 -27.46 20.66 -19.97
N GLY A 43 -26.95 21.66 -19.27
CA GLY A 43 -26.87 21.66 -17.80
C GLY A 43 -25.85 20.73 -17.16
N ALA A 44 -24.56 20.95 -17.40
CA ALA A 44 -23.56 20.63 -16.38
C ALA A 44 -23.76 21.62 -15.22
N THR A 45 -24.60 21.25 -14.25
CA THR A 45 -24.57 21.89 -12.94
C THR A 45 -23.16 21.67 -12.40
N GLY A 46 -22.40 22.77 -12.32
CA GLY A 46 -21.11 22.76 -11.65
C GLY A 46 -21.30 22.17 -10.27
N ARG A 47 -20.76 20.97 -10.07
CA ARG A 47 -20.68 20.38 -8.74
C ARG A 47 -19.75 21.33 -7.98
N ARG A 48 -20.33 22.14 -7.09
CA ARG A 48 -19.62 22.91 -6.07
C ARG A 48 -18.52 21.99 -5.50
N PRO A 49 -17.30 22.49 -5.21
CA PRO A 49 -16.41 21.75 -4.34
C PRO A 49 -17.25 21.33 -3.14
N ALA A 50 -17.27 20.04 -2.80
CA ALA A 50 -17.96 19.58 -1.61
C ALA A 50 -17.56 20.53 -0.49
N ASP A 51 -18.56 21.16 0.15
CA ASP A 51 -18.30 22.11 1.22
C ASP A 51 -17.29 21.46 2.16
N ARG A 52 -16.15 22.13 2.39
CA ARG A 52 -15.22 21.69 3.42
C ARG A 52 -16.07 21.72 4.69
N GLU A 53 -16.40 20.54 5.23
CA GLU A 53 -17.07 20.49 6.52
C GLU A 53 -16.08 21.08 7.52
N ASP A 54 -16.26 22.34 7.90
CA ASP A 54 -15.39 22.97 8.90
C ASP A 54 -15.59 22.24 10.23
N GLY A 55 -14.53 21.59 10.73
CA GLY A 55 -14.55 20.91 12.03
C GLY A 55 -13.62 19.69 12.13
N PRO A 56 -13.48 19.14 13.34
CA PRO A 56 -12.67 17.95 13.60
C PRO A 56 -13.13 16.75 12.76
N ARG A 57 -12.17 15.97 12.29
CA ARG A 57 -12.36 14.76 11.49
C ARG A 57 -12.13 13.51 12.32
N PRO A 58 -12.82 12.39 12.06
CA PRO A 58 -12.63 11.16 12.83
C PRO A 58 -11.21 10.59 12.69
N LEU A 59 -10.65 10.07 13.79
CA LEU A 59 -9.41 9.30 13.82
C LEU A 59 -9.65 8.02 14.63
N TYR A 60 -9.32 6.88 14.04
CA TYR A 60 -9.35 5.59 14.74
C TYR A 60 -7.93 5.11 14.96
N VAL A 61 -7.63 4.62 16.17
CA VAL A 61 -6.29 4.16 16.53
C VAL A 61 -6.33 2.68 16.88
N GLY A 62 -5.66 1.87 16.06
CA GLY A 62 -5.45 0.46 16.33
C GLY A 62 -4.36 0.24 17.38
N THR A 63 -4.58 -0.71 18.29
CA THR A 63 -3.69 -0.97 19.43
C THR A 63 -3.43 -2.47 19.59
N TYR A 64 -2.32 -2.83 20.24
CA TYR A 64 -2.23 -4.15 20.87
C TYR A 64 -2.85 -4.10 22.26
N THR A 65 -3.67 -5.10 22.56
CA THR A 65 -4.42 -5.29 23.80
C THR A 65 -3.88 -6.43 24.66
N SER A 66 -3.13 -7.35 24.05
CA SER A 66 -2.56 -8.54 24.70
C SER A 66 -1.17 -8.33 25.30
N VAL A 67 -0.60 -7.12 25.17
CA VAL A 67 0.75 -6.79 25.68
C VAL A 67 0.68 -5.91 26.93
N PRO A 68 1.71 -5.95 27.81
CA PRO A 68 1.80 -5.04 28.95
C PRO A 68 1.74 -3.57 28.51
N GLY A 69 0.88 -2.78 29.16
CA GLY A 69 0.66 -1.37 28.81
C GLY A 69 -0.15 -1.17 27.52
N GLY A 70 -0.72 -2.23 26.95
CA GLY A 70 -1.57 -2.20 25.77
C GLY A 70 -2.88 -1.43 25.94
N GLY A 71 -3.54 -1.16 24.81
CA GLY A 71 -4.89 -0.61 24.77
C GLY A 71 -5.95 -1.63 25.17
N THR A 72 -7.22 -1.23 25.09
CA THR A 72 -8.38 -2.10 25.40
C THR A 72 -9.29 -2.32 24.19
N GLY A 73 -8.84 -1.89 23.00
CA GLY A 73 -9.54 -2.02 21.73
C GLY A 73 -9.14 -0.92 20.75
N ILE A 74 -10.11 -0.41 19.98
CA ILE A 74 -9.88 0.65 19.00
C ILE A 74 -10.01 2.01 19.71
N GLY A 75 -8.91 2.77 19.77
CA GLY A 75 -8.92 4.14 20.24
C GLY A 75 -9.80 5.02 19.36
N LEU A 76 -10.67 5.82 19.97
CA LEU A 76 -11.57 6.73 19.29
C LEU A 76 -11.08 8.15 19.50
N ALA A 77 -10.79 8.85 18.42
CA ALA A 77 -10.33 10.23 18.46
C ALA A 77 -10.92 11.05 17.31
N SER A 78 -10.64 12.34 17.35
CA SER A 78 -10.79 13.24 16.20
C SER A 78 -9.50 14.02 16.02
N TYR A 79 -9.26 14.54 14.82
CA TYR A 79 -8.15 15.43 14.54
C TYR A 79 -8.64 16.72 13.88
N ASP A 80 -8.02 17.83 14.21
CA ASP A 80 -8.22 19.08 13.50
C ASP A 80 -7.40 19.06 12.18
N PRO A 81 -8.03 19.21 10.99
CA PRO A 81 -7.34 19.07 9.71
C PRO A 81 -6.35 20.20 9.40
N GLU A 82 -6.42 21.33 10.12
CA GLU A 82 -5.52 22.47 9.89
C GLU A 82 -4.28 22.43 10.78
N SER A 83 -4.46 22.15 12.07
CA SER A 83 -3.42 22.13 13.10
C SER A 83 -2.85 20.74 13.36
N GLY A 84 -3.55 19.67 12.98
CA GLY A 84 -3.17 18.29 13.30
C GLY A 84 -3.39 17.88 14.75
N LEU A 85 -4.02 18.72 15.58
CA LEU A 85 -4.30 18.40 16.98
C LEU A 85 -5.27 17.21 17.09
N ILE A 86 -4.86 16.16 17.80
CA ILE A 86 -5.70 15.00 18.08
C ILE A 86 -6.41 15.17 19.43
N THR A 87 -7.73 14.95 19.45
CA THR A 87 -8.56 14.91 20.66
C THR A 87 -9.16 13.52 20.84
N GLY A 88 -8.79 12.85 21.94
CA GLY A 88 -9.32 11.54 22.31
C GLY A 88 -10.77 11.61 22.80
N SER A 89 -11.55 10.57 22.50
CA SER A 89 -12.98 10.46 22.83
C SER A 89 -13.37 9.11 23.45
N GLY A 90 -12.37 8.30 23.85
CA GLY A 90 -12.54 7.00 24.48
C GLY A 90 -12.01 5.86 23.64
N THR A 91 -12.50 4.64 23.91
CA THR A 91 -12.10 3.40 23.24
C THR A 91 -13.33 2.58 22.93
N LEU A 92 -13.40 2.01 21.73
CA LEU A 92 -14.32 0.92 21.41
C LEU A 92 -13.70 -0.40 21.89
N THR A 93 -14.24 -0.94 22.97
CA THR A 93 -13.78 -2.20 23.58
C THR A 93 -14.37 -3.42 22.88
N GLY A 94 -13.89 -4.61 23.23
CA GLY A 94 -14.40 -5.87 22.67
C GLY A 94 -13.87 -6.20 21.28
N VAL A 95 -12.97 -5.38 20.73
CA VAL A 95 -12.15 -5.69 19.56
C VAL A 95 -10.72 -5.94 20.04
N PRO A 96 -10.27 -7.20 20.09
CA PRO A 96 -8.97 -7.57 20.65
C PRO A 96 -7.86 -7.53 19.61
N ASP A 97 -6.72 -6.98 20.01
CA ASP A 97 -5.55 -6.71 19.16
C ASP A 97 -5.89 -6.13 17.77
N PRO A 98 -6.63 -4.99 17.71
CA PRO A 98 -6.98 -4.30 16.46
C PRO A 98 -5.77 -3.59 15.87
N SER A 99 -4.77 -4.34 15.44
CA SER A 99 -3.46 -3.82 15.06
C SER A 99 -3.42 -3.14 13.69
N TYR A 100 -4.44 -3.36 12.87
CA TYR A 100 -4.62 -2.74 11.55
C TYR A 100 -6.09 -2.51 11.25
N LEU A 101 -6.40 -1.35 10.68
CA LEU A 101 -7.76 -0.89 10.41
C LEU A 101 -7.91 -0.53 8.93
N ALA A 102 -9.09 -0.76 8.35
CA ALA A 102 -9.49 -0.17 7.08
C ALA A 102 -10.96 0.23 7.10
N VAL A 103 -11.34 1.17 6.24
CA VAL A 103 -12.73 1.60 6.08
C VAL A 103 -13.29 1.09 4.77
N HIS A 104 -14.57 0.72 4.78
CA HIS A 104 -15.33 0.42 3.58
C HIS A 104 -15.37 1.66 2.66
N PRO A 105 -15.36 1.50 1.31
CA PRO A 105 -15.38 2.63 0.37
C PRO A 105 -16.55 3.61 0.52
N ASP A 106 -17.67 3.19 1.11
CA ASP A 106 -18.81 4.07 1.40
C ASP A 106 -18.68 4.87 2.71
N GLY A 107 -17.61 4.65 3.47
CA GLY A 107 -17.33 5.32 4.74
C GLY A 107 -18.22 4.90 5.91
N ARG A 108 -19.03 3.84 5.80
CA ARG A 108 -20.02 3.46 6.83
C ARG A 108 -19.54 2.40 7.81
N THR A 109 -18.58 1.58 7.39
CA THR A 109 -18.12 0.42 8.17
C THR A 109 -16.60 0.43 8.24
N LEU A 110 -16.07 0.23 9.44
CA LEU A 110 -14.66 0.02 9.71
C LEU A 110 -14.42 -1.47 9.97
N TYR A 111 -13.31 -1.98 9.46
CA TYR A 111 -12.84 -3.34 9.67
C TYR A 111 -11.54 -3.29 10.44
N ALA A 112 -11.40 -4.20 11.41
CA ALA A 112 -10.18 -4.40 12.19
C ALA A 112 -9.73 -5.85 12.06
N VAL A 113 -8.41 -6.07 12.01
CA VAL A 113 -7.87 -7.41 12.28
C VAL A 113 -7.99 -7.69 13.78
N ASP A 114 -8.14 -8.96 14.14
CA ASP A 114 -7.93 -9.43 15.49
C ASP A 114 -6.61 -10.21 15.49
N GLU A 115 -5.47 -9.54 15.75
CA GLU A 115 -4.11 -10.10 15.59
C GLU A 115 -3.75 -11.10 16.70
N ARG A 116 -4.47 -12.22 16.73
CA ARG A 116 -4.31 -13.31 17.70
C ARG A 116 -4.05 -14.64 17.02
N GLN A 117 -3.67 -15.65 17.79
CA GLN A 117 -3.41 -16.99 17.28
C GLN A 117 -4.65 -17.60 16.62
N ASP A 118 -5.81 -17.41 17.23
CA ASP A 118 -7.14 -17.67 16.66
C ASP A 118 -7.58 -16.48 15.80
N GLY A 119 -6.89 -16.28 14.66
CA GLY A 119 -7.03 -15.10 13.82
C GLY A 119 -8.46 -14.75 13.43
N GLY A 120 -8.81 -13.47 13.56
CA GLY A 120 -10.13 -12.94 13.24
C GLY A 120 -10.11 -11.60 12.51
N VAL A 121 -11.28 -11.21 11.99
CA VAL A 121 -11.57 -9.88 11.46
C VAL A 121 -12.91 -9.42 11.99
N THR A 122 -12.97 -8.19 12.49
CA THR A 122 -14.14 -7.61 13.13
C THR A 122 -14.68 -6.44 12.31
N ALA A 123 -15.99 -6.42 12.07
CA ALA A 123 -16.69 -5.31 11.41
C ALA A 123 -17.39 -4.41 12.44
N VAL A 124 -17.25 -3.10 12.26
CA VAL A 124 -17.81 -2.06 13.13
C VAL A 124 -18.54 -1.03 12.29
N ARG A 125 -19.83 -0.83 12.54
CA ARG A 125 -20.57 0.28 11.91
C ARG A 125 -20.21 1.59 12.58
N LEU A 126 -19.87 2.60 11.78
CA LEU A 126 -19.32 3.85 12.30
C LEU A 126 -20.37 4.80 12.88
N ALA A 127 -21.60 4.78 12.35
CA ALA A 127 -22.67 5.70 12.76
C ALA A 127 -23.01 5.62 14.27
N ASP A 128 -22.94 4.42 14.84
CA ASP A 128 -23.27 4.13 16.24
C ASP A 128 -22.18 3.31 16.96
N ARG A 129 -21.04 3.07 16.28
CA ARG A 129 -19.90 2.31 16.80
C ARG A 129 -20.28 0.86 17.18
N GLN A 130 -21.31 0.30 16.56
CA GLN A 130 -21.76 -1.06 16.85
C GLN A 130 -20.86 -2.09 16.16
N VAL A 131 -20.38 -3.08 16.92
CA VAL A 131 -19.76 -4.29 16.37
C VAL A 131 -20.83 -5.13 15.65
N LEU A 132 -20.64 -5.34 14.34
CA LEU A 132 -21.53 -6.14 13.48
C LEU A 132 -21.22 -7.63 13.53
N GLY A 133 -20.05 -7.97 14.07
CA GLY A 133 -19.61 -9.33 14.28
C GLY A 133 -18.15 -9.53 13.90
N THR A 134 -17.62 -10.67 14.32
CA THR A 134 -16.27 -11.14 14.03
C THR A 134 -16.36 -12.41 13.20
N ARG A 135 -15.39 -12.61 12.29
CA ARG A 135 -15.23 -13.85 11.52
C ARG A 135 -13.79 -14.33 11.60
N SER A 136 -13.62 -15.64 11.72
CA SER A 136 -12.29 -16.24 11.68
C SER A 136 -11.67 -16.08 10.29
N THR A 137 -10.40 -15.72 10.23
CA THR A 137 -9.62 -15.75 8.98
C THR A 137 -9.22 -17.16 8.60
N GLY A 138 -9.30 -18.13 9.52
CA GLY A 138 -8.80 -19.49 9.34
C GLY A 138 -7.28 -19.62 9.39
N GLY A 139 -6.56 -18.49 9.38
CA GLY A 139 -5.14 -18.39 9.67
C GLY A 139 -4.88 -17.87 11.08
N ALA A 140 -3.60 -17.65 11.39
CA ALA A 140 -3.13 -17.15 12.68
C ALA A 140 -2.41 -15.81 12.51
N GLY A 141 -2.64 -14.89 13.45
CA GLY A 141 -2.01 -13.56 13.52
C GLY A 141 -2.31 -12.67 12.31
N PRO A 142 -3.58 -12.37 11.98
CA PRO A 142 -3.90 -11.40 10.93
C PRO A 142 -3.33 -10.04 11.29
N CYS A 143 -2.45 -9.51 10.46
CA CYS A 143 -1.70 -8.27 10.73
C CYS A 143 -2.02 -7.13 9.76
N HIS A 144 -2.77 -7.42 8.68
CA HIS A 144 -3.18 -6.45 7.69
C HIS A 144 -4.52 -6.85 7.08
N LEU A 145 -5.34 -5.86 6.75
CA LEU A 145 -6.54 -6.04 5.94
C LEU A 145 -6.74 -4.89 4.95
N SER A 146 -7.51 -5.15 3.90
CA SER A 146 -7.98 -4.12 2.96
C SER A 146 -9.35 -4.49 2.38
N VAL A 147 -10.09 -3.48 1.92
CA VAL A 147 -11.38 -3.68 1.27
C VAL A 147 -11.19 -3.58 -0.24
N HIS A 148 -11.66 -4.58 -0.98
CA HIS A 148 -11.66 -4.54 -2.44
C HIS A 148 -12.45 -3.31 -2.94
N PRO A 149 -12.05 -2.61 -4.02
CA PRO A 149 -12.72 -1.40 -4.49
C PRO A 149 -14.22 -1.54 -4.79
N SER A 150 -14.70 -2.76 -5.05
CA SER A 150 -16.13 -3.03 -5.22
C SER A 150 -16.94 -2.95 -3.92
N GLY A 151 -16.30 -2.86 -2.75
CA GLY A 151 -16.94 -2.92 -1.43
C GLY A 151 -17.46 -4.30 -1.01
N ARG A 152 -17.28 -5.33 -1.84
CA ARG A 152 -17.91 -6.65 -1.63
C ARG A 152 -17.02 -7.67 -0.94
N TRP A 153 -15.74 -7.38 -0.77
CA TRP A 153 -14.75 -8.34 -0.31
C TRP A 153 -13.76 -7.69 0.65
N LEU A 154 -13.58 -8.31 1.82
CA LEU A 154 -12.49 -8.02 2.73
C LEU A 154 -11.34 -9.01 2.45
N LEU A 155 -10.13 -8.48 2.39
CA LEU A 155 -8.90 -9.21 2.14
C LEU A 155 -8.03 -9.12 3.39
N SER A 156 -7.54 -10.23 3.93
CA SER A 156 -6.69 -10.25 5.13
C SER A 156 -5.41 -11.06 4.93
N ALA A 157 -4.30 -10.61 5.53
CA ALA A 157 -3.02 -11.32 5.57
C ALA A 157 -2.72 -11.80 7.01
N ASN A 158 -2.45 -13.09 7.15
CA ASN A 158 -2.17 -13.79 8.41
C ASN A 158 -0.67 -14.05 8.54
N TYR A 159 0.00 -13.26 9.38
CA TYR A 159 1.45 -13.28 9.55
C TYR A 159 1.94 -14.61 10.11
N THR A 160 1.38 -15.07 11.23
CA THR A 160 1.89 -16.25 11.94
C THR A 160 1.70 -17.53 11.14
N SER A 161 0.60 -17.63 10.37
CA SER A 161 0.32 -18.82 9.55
C SER A 161 0.83 -18.74 8.11
N GLY A 162 1.32 -17.58 7.65
CA GLY A 162 1.75 -17.41 6.27
C GLY A 162 0.63 -17.60 5.25
N SER A 163 -0.54 -17.00 5.49
CA SER A 163 -1.72 -17.20 4.63
C SER A 163 -2.49 -15.91 4.34
N VAL A 164 -3.28 -15.91 3.28
CA VAL A 164 -4.23 -14.85 2.96
C VAL A 164 -5.66 -15.39 2.89
N ALA A 165 -6.64 -14.58 3.27
CA ALA A 165 -8.05 -14.97 3.32
C ALA A 165 -8.96 -13.92 2.67
N VAL A 166 -10.14 -14.38 2.23
CA VAL A 166 -11.19 -13.57 1.61
C VAL A 166 -12.51 -13.78 2.33
N HIS A 167 -13.18 -12.68 2.69
CA HIS A 167 -14.52 -12.68 3.26
C HIS A 167 -15.46 -11.81 2.44
N PRO A 168 -16.71 -12.25 2.19
CA PRO A 168 -17.72 -11.40 1.58
C PRO A 168 -18.20 -10.34 2.56
N ILE A 169 -18.54 -9.17 2.03
CA ILE A 169 -19.18 -8.07 2.75
C ILE A 169 -20.61 -7.95 2.23
N ASP A 170 -21.59 -7.96 3.14
CA ASP A 170 -23.01 -7.78 2.79
C ASP A 170 -23.42 -6.30 2.73
N GLY A 171 -24.67 -6.03 2.33
CA GLY A 171 -25.18 -4.66 2.17
C GLY A 171 -25.30 -3.85 3.47
N SER A 172 -25.17 -4.49 4.64
CA SER A 172 -25.08 -3.82 5.94
C SER A 172 -23.64 -3.48 6.34
N GLY A 173 -22.66 -4.01 5.62
CA GLY A 173 -21.24 -3.94 5.94
C GLY A 173 -20.74 -5.10 6.80
N ALA A 174 -21.61 -6.01 7.23
CA ALA A 174 -21.22 -7.17 8.01
C ALA A 174 -20.45 -8.20 7.16
N LEU A 175 -19.59 -8.98 7.82
CA LEU A 175 -18.79 -10.02 7.18
C LEU A 175 -19.56 -11.35 7.14
N GLY A 176 -19.59 -11.98 5.97
CA GLY A 176 -20.00 -13.38 5.84
C GLY A 176 -18.85 -14.35 6.13
N GLU A 177 -19.15 -15.65 6.05
CA GLU A 177 -18.13 -16.70 6.22
C GLU A 177 -17.03 -16.59 5.16
N ARG A 178 -15.81 -16.96 5.55
CA ARG A 178 -14.65 -16.96 4.67
C ARG A 178 -14.91 -17.82 3.44
N THR A 179 -14.70 -17.25 2.25
CA THR A 179 -14.85 -17.95 0.97
C THR A 179 -13.58 -18.61 0.49
N ASP A 180 -12.41 -18.11 0.91
CA ASP A 180 -11.13 -18.69 0.53
C ASP A 180 -10.02 -18.45 1.56
N LEU A 181 -9.05 -19.37 1.59
CA LEU A 181 -7.83 -19.32 2.41
C LEU A 181 -6.70 -19.95 1.61
N VAL A 182 -5.66 -19.16 1.33
CA VAL A 182 -4.45 -19.62 0.64
C VAL A 182 -3.29 -19.56 1.61
N THR A 183 -2.74 -20.71 1.95
CA THR A 183 -1.50 -20.82 2.73
C THR A 183 -0.30 -20.88 1.79
N HIS A 184 0.61 -19.92 1.93
CA HIS A 184 1.86 -19.92 1.18
C HIS A 184 2.74 -21.05 1.69
N THR A 185 3.31 -21.83 0.78
CA THR A 185 4.21 -22.96 1.09
C THR A 185 5.37 -23.07 0.09
N SER A 186 5.29 -22.34 -1.02
CA SER A 186 6.30 -22.26 -2.07
C SER A 186 6.41 -20.81 -2.55
N PRO A 187 7.63 -20.27 -2.74
CA PRO A 187 8.92 -20.93 -2.54
C PRO A 187 9.22 -21.22 -1.06
N LYS A 188 10.33 -21.94 -0.80
CA LYS A 188 10.82 -22.16 0.57
C LYS A 188 11.13 -20.81 1.25
N PRO A 189 11.13 -20.76 2.59
CA PRO A 189 11.48 -19.55 3.32
C PRO A 189 12.86 -19.00 2.94
N GLY A 190 12.99 -17.68 3.03
CA GLY A 190 14.26 -16.99 2.81
C GLY A 190 15.30 -17.31 3.89
N PRO A 191 16.60 -17.01 3.65
CA PRO A 191 17.64 -17.12 4.66
C PRO A 191 17.27 -16.40 5.97
N GLY A 192 17.38 -17.11 7.10
CA GLY A 192 17.07 -16.56 8.42
C GLY A 192 15.58 -16.49 8.75
N GLN A 193 14.70 -17.03 7.90
CA GLN A 193 13.25 -17.02 8.08
C GLN A 193 12.73 -18.43 8.42
N GLU A 194 11.81 -18.51 9.37
CA GLU A 194 11.34 -19.79 9.92
C GLU A 194 10.20 -20.41 9.11
N GLY A 195 9.50 -19.60 8.32
CA GLY A 195 8.33 -19.99 7.55
C GLY A 195 7.75 -18.82 6.78
N PRO A 196 6.68 -19.05 6.00
CA PRO A 196 5.93 -17.99 5.33
C PRO A 196 5.25 -17.06 6.33
N HIS A 197 5.26 -15.76 6.02
CA HIS A 197 4.72 -14.68 6.84
C HIS A 197 4.04 -13.62 5.98
N ALA A 198 2.81 -13.90 5.54
CA ALA A 198 1.98 -12.96 4.79
C ALA A 198 1.71 -11.69 5.63
N HIS A 199 2.30 -10.57 5.23
CA HIS A 199 2.27 -9.32 5.99
C HIS A 199 1.32 -8.29 5.37
N GLN A 200 1.05 -8.35 4.07
CA GLN A 200 0.12 -7.43 3.41
C GLN A 200 -0.71 -8.15 2.35
N PHE A 201 -1.98 -7.77 2.21
CA PHE A 201 -2.83 -8.22 1.09
C PHE A 201 -3.73 -7.08 0.62
N ARG A 202 -3.58 -6.66 -0.65
CA ARG A 202 -4.27 -5.49 -1.20
C ARG A 202 -4.53 -5.55 -2.70
N THR A 203 -5.53 -4.82 -3.17
CA THR A 203 -5.85 -4.69 -4.59
C THR A 203 -4.85 -3.77 -5.31
N GLY A 204 -4.42 -4.18 -6.50
CA GLY A 204 -3.64 -3.37 -7.43
C GLY A 204 -4.47 -2.22 -8.03
N PRO A 205 -3.81 -1.22 -8.65
CA PRO A 205 -4.47 -0.05 -9.20
C PRO A 205 -5.41 -0.36 -10.36
N ASP A 206 -5.26 -1.55 -10.98
CA ASP A 206 -6.16 -2.02 -12.04
C ASP A 206 -7.51 -2.57 -11.54
N GLY A 207 -7.65 -2.78 -10.22
CA GLY A 207 -8.88 -3.31 -9.61
C GLY A 207 -9.18 -4.78 -9.89
N ARG A 208 -8.25 -5.53 -10.49
CA ARG A 208 -8.41 -6.94 -10.92
C ARG A 208 -7.43 -7.88 -10.22
N HIS A 209 -6.22 -7.40 -9.98
CA HIS A 209 -5.15 -8.18 -9.35
C HIS A 209 -5.05 -7.83 -7.87
N LEU A 210 -4.76 -8.83 -7.04
CA LEU A 210 -4.52 -8.70 -5.61
C LEU A 210 -3.07 -9.11 -5.32
N LEU A 211 -2.34 -8.29 -4.58
CA LEU A 211 -0.96 -8.55 -4.24
C LEU A 211 -0.84 -8.92 -2.76
N ALA A 212 -0.32 -10.11 -2.49
CA ALA A 212 0.05 -10.57 -1.16
C ALA A 212 1.57 -10.46 -0.98
N VAL A 213 2.01 -9.72 0.03
CA VAL A 213 3.41 -9.59 0.37
C VAL A 213 3.70 -10.56 1.49
N ASP A 214 4.61 -11.50 1.24
CA ASP A 214 5.04 -12.48 2.22
C ASP A 214 6.49 -12.22 2.60
N LEU A 215 6.67 -11.79 3.84
CA LEU A 215 7.97 -11.54 4.42
C LEU A 215 8.79 -12.81 4.40
N GLY A 216 8.22 -13.91 4.89
CA GLY A 216 8.88 -15.17 5.16
C GLY A 216 9.38 -15.93 3.94
N THR A 217 8.81 -15.69 2.75
CA THR A 217 9.21 -16.34 1.50
C THR A 217 9.90 -15.41 0.51
N ASP A 218 10.28 -14.19 0.91
CA ASP A 218 10.88 -13.19 0.03
C ASP A 218 10.06 -12.95 -1.26
N THR A 219 8.73 -12.98 -1.16
CA THR A 219 7.86 -13.07 -2.34
C THR A 219 6.66 -12.12 -2.26
N VAL A 220 6.39 -11.47 -3.40
CA VAL A 220 5.10 -10.82 -3.67
C VAL A 220 4.29 -11.72 -4.61
N TYR A 221 3.23 -12.33 -4.09
CA TYR A 221 2.28 -13.13 -4.83
C TYR A 221 1.23 -12.24 -5.47
N THR A 222 0.84 -12.54 -6.70
CA THR A 222 -0.25 -11.88 -7.41
C THR A 222 -1.38 -12.88 -7.66
N TYR A 223 -2.59 -12.52 -7.25
CA TYR A 223 -3.80 -13.30 -7.43
C TYR A 223 -4.82 -12.55 -8.29
N ARG A 224 -5.75 -13.30 -8.88
CA ARG A 224 -7.04 -12.78 -9.35
C ARG A 224 -8.15 -13.26 -8.44
N LEU A 225 -9.11 -12.37 -8.18
CA LEU A 225 -10.32 -12.69 -7.44
C LEU A 225 -11.45 -13.09 -8.39
N ASP A 226 -12.03 -14.27 -8.20
CA ASP A 226 -13.35 -14.59 -8.75
C ASP A 226 -14.40 -13.78 -8.00
N SER A 227 -14.86 -12.68 -8.61
CA SER A 227 -15.82 -11.76 -7.98
C SER A 227 -17.21 -12.34 -7.71
N ALA A 228 -17.54 -13.51 -8.26
CA ALA A 228 -18.79 -14.21 -7.99
C ALA A 228 -18.65 -15.16 -6.80
N LYS A 229 -17.53 -15.87 -6.70
CA LYS A 229 -17.30 -16.91 -5.68
C LYS A 229 -16.48 -16.45 -4.47
N GLY A 230 -15.67 -15.40 -4.62
CA GLY A 230 -14.75 -14.95 -3.58
C GLY A 230 -13.50 -15.83 -3.45
N THR A 231 -13.08 -16.50 -4.53
CA THR A 231 -11.92 -17.39 -4.55
C THR A 231 -10.75 -16.80 -5.31
N LEU A 232 -9.54 -17.13 -4.90
CA LEU A 232 -8.28 -16.65 -5.42
C LEU A 232 -7.70 -17.63 -6.45
N THR A 233 -7.08 -17.09 -7.48
CA THR A 233 -6.24 -17.85 -8.41
C THR A 233 -4.92 -17.14 -8.54
N GLU A 234 -3.83 -17.83 -8.19
CA GLU A 234 -2.48 -17.28 -8.35
C GLU A 234 -2.17 -17.06 -9.83
N VAL A 235 -1.56 -15.92 -10.15
CA VAL A 235 -1.22 -15.48 -11.51
C VAL A 235 0.28 -15.39 -11.70
N SER A 236 0.99 -14.82 -10.73
CA SER A 236 2.44 -14.66 -10.80
C SER A 236 3.05 -14.47 -9.42
N GLN A 237 4.36 -14.71 -9.35
CA GLN A 237 5.19 -14.40 -8.19
C GLN A 237 6.33 -13.47 -8.62
N ALA A 238 6.70 -12.56 -7.73
CA ALA A 238 7.88 -11.72 -7.87
C ALA A 238 8.74 -11.87 -6.62
N HIS A 239 10.01 -12.22 -6.80
CA HIS A 239 10.91 -12.55 -5.70
C HIS A 239 11.85 -11.39 -5.40
N THR A 240 11.98 -11.03 -4.14
CA THR A 240 13.02 -10.13 -3.66
C THR A 240 14.35 -10.87 -3.55
N ARG A 241 15.40 -10.15 -3.14
CA ARG A 241 16.67 -10.79 -2.79
C ARG A 241 16.45 -11.77 -1.63
N PRO A 242 17.17 -12.90 -1.58
CA PRO A 242 17.11 -13.81 -0.43
C PRO A 242 17.46 -13.11 0.88
N GLY A 243 16.56 -13.16 1.86
CA GLY A 243 16.70 -12.56 3.18
C GLY A 243 16.24 -11.10 3.24
N ALA A 244 15.57 -10.59 2.20
CA ALA A 244 15.08 -9.21 2.19
C ALA A 244 13.89 -9.01 3.12
N GLY A 245 12.99 -9.99 3.20
CA GLY A 245 11.80 -9.94 4.04
C GLY A 245 10.84 -8.81 3.64
N PRO A 246 10.21 -8.87 2.45
CA PRO A 246 9.30 -7.83 1.99
C PRO A 246 8.08 -7.72 2.91
N ARG A 247 7.68 -6.49 3.23
CA ARG A 247 6.66 -6.21 4.26
C ARG A 247 5.42 -5.54 3.70
N HIS A 248 5.54 -4.27 3.32
CA HIS A 248 4.44 -3.47 2.77
C HIS A 248 4.85 -2.87 1.43
N LEU A 249 3.92 -2.85 0.47
CA LEU A 249 4.03 -2.12 -0.79
C LEU A 249 2.95 -1.05 -0.94
N THR A 250 3.31 0.07 -1.56
CA THR A 250 2.37 1.07 -2.08
C THR A 250 2.48 1.20 -3.60
N PHE A 251 1.42 1.62 -4.28
CA PHE A 251 1.46 1.89 -5.73
C PHE A 251 1.64 3.38 -5.98
N HIS A 252 2.51 3.74 -6.93
CA HIS A 252 2.52 5.08 -7.50
C HIS A 252 1.15 5.39 -8.13
N PRO A 253 0.58 6.61 -8.00
CA PRO A 253 -0.74 6.95 -8.55
C PRO A 253 -0.87 6.73 -10.06
N GLY A 254 0.24 6.79 -10.81
CA GLY A 254 0.29 6.46 -12.23
C GLY A 254 0.11 4.97 -12.57
N GLY A 255 0.04 4.10 -11.56
CA GLY A 255 -0.38 2.69 -11.72
C GLY A 255 0.61 1.76 -12.43
N ARG A 256 1.83 2.22 -12.75
CA ARG A 256 2.88 1.42 -13.41
C ARG A 256 4.08 1.07 -12.53
N HIS A 257 4.10 1.60 -11.31
CA HIS A 257 5.17 1.36 -10.35
C HIS A 257 4.60 1.12 -8.96
N ALA A 258 5.30 0.28 -8.19
CA ALA A 258 5.08 0.11 -6.78
C ALA A 258 6.39 0.32 -6.02
N TYR A 259 6.29 0.63 -4.74
CA TYR A 259 7.43 0.78 -3.85
C TYR A 259 7.26 -0.21 -2.71
N LEU A 260 8.27 -1.03 -2.48
CA LEU A 260 8.25 -2.15 -1.55
C LEU A 260 9.26 -1.91 -0.43
N ALA A 261 8.79 -1.94 0.81
CA ALA A 261 9.64 -1.92 1.99
C ALA A 261 10.05 -3.35 2.36
N ASN A 262 11.35 -3.59 2.48
CA ASN A 262 11.92 -4.85 2.94
C ASN A 262 12.35 -4.68 4.40
N GLU A 263 11.72 -5.44 5.30
CA GLU A 263 11.88 -5.30 6.74
C GLU A 263 13.21 -5.87 7.24
N VAL A 264 13.67 -6.99 6.68
CA VAL A 264 14.77 -7.77 7.25
C VAL A 264 16.13 -7.25 6.81
N ASP A 265 16.29 -6.89 5.54
CA ASP A 265 17.56 -6.39 5.01
C ASP A 265 17.70 -4.85 5.04
N ASP A 266 16.73 -4.15 5.62
CA ASP A 266 16.68 -2.69 5.73
C ASP A 266 16.80 -1.98 4.36
N THR A 267 15.94 -2.37 3.41
CA THR A 267 15.92 -1.76 2.07
C THR A 267 14.54 -1.31 1.62
N VAL A 268 14.53 -0.40 0.64
CA VAL A 268 13.35 -0.09 -0.17
C VAL A 268 13.64 -0.41 -1.63
N VAL A 269 12.65 -0.92 -2.35
CA VAL A 269 12.78 -1.28 -3.77
C VAL A 269 11.68 -0.60 -4.60
N VAL A 270 12.06 -0.05 -5.76
CA VAL A 270 11.10 0.35 -6.80
C VAL A 270 10.81 -0.86 -7.68
N CYS A 271 9.52 -1.16 -7.85
CA CYS A 271 9.04 -2.28 -8.64
C CYS A 271 8.28 -1.74 -9.86
N ALA A 272 8.56 -2.27 -11.05
CA ALA A 272 7.69 -2.04 -12.21
C ALA A 272 6.45 -2.93 -12.09
N TYR A 273 5.28 -2.41 -12.47
CA TYR A 273 4.00 -3.10 -12.44
C TYR A 273 3.33 -3.07 -13.80
N ASP A 274 2.97 -4.24 -14.32
CA ASP A 274 2.17 -4.38 -15.53
C ASP A 274 0.69 -4.61 -15.15
N PRO A 275 -0.19 -3.59 -15.28
CA PRO A 275 -1.61 -3.73 -14.93
C PRO A 275 -2.39 -4.68 -15.85
N ALA A 276 -1.86 -5.02 -17.02
CA ALA A 276 -2.53 -5.96 -17.93
C ALA A 276 -2.36 -7.40 -17.44
N THR A 277 -1.21 -7.73 -16.87
CA THR A 277 -0.87 -9.10 -16.43
C THR A 277 -0.82 -9.26 -14.92
N GLY A 278 -0.81 -8.17 -14.16
CA GLY A 278 -0.58 -8.15 -12.71
C GLY A 278 0.89 -8.38 -12.33
N ARG A 279 1.79 -8.53 -13.31
CA ARG A 279 3.18 -8.91 -13.04
C ARG A 279 3.94 -7.75 -12.40
N LEU A 280 4.60 -8.06 -11.29
CA LEU A 280 5.56 -7.18 -10.62
C LEU A 280 6.99 -7.56 -11.01
N THR A 281 7.84 -6.57 -11.29
CA THR A 281 9.29 -6.76 -11.51
C THR A 281 10.04 -5.99 -10.44
N ILE A 282 10.73 -6.71 -9.56
CA ILE A 282 11.50 -6.14 -8.45
C ILE A 282 12.77 -5.47 -8.99
N GLY A 283 13.01 -4.23 -8.60
CA GLY A 283 14.23 -3.49 -8.95
C GLY A 283 15.37 -3.72 -7.97
N GLU A 284 16.38 -2.86 -8.03
CA GLU A 284 17.50 -2.88 -7.09
C GLU A 284 17.10 -2.24 -5.75
N PRO A 285 17.58 -2.79 -4.61
CA PRO A 285 17.38 -2.20 -3.31
C PRO A 285 18.15 -0.90 -3.14
N GLN A 286 17.55 -0.03 -2.34
CA GLN A 286 17.99 1.32 -2.07
C GLN A 286 17.96 1.57 -0.56
N SER A 287 18.74 2.54 -0.13
CA SER A 287 18.83 2.92 1.27
C SER A 287 17.51 3.44 1.83
N THR A 288 17.23 3.07 3.07
CA THR A 288 16.13 3.57 3.90
C THR A 288 16.49 4.87 4.62
N GLY A 289 17.72 5.38 4.42
CA GLY A 289 18.23 6.57 5.08
C GLY A 289 18.53 6.39 6.57
N ALA A 290 18.36 5.19 7.12
CA ALA A 290 18.84 4.86 8.46
C ALA A 290 20.37 4.96 8.49
N THR A 291 20.91 5.60 9.52
CA THR A 291 22.34 5.80 9.72
C THR A 291 22.76 5.41 11.14
N GLY A 292 24.05 5.14 11.33
CA GLY A 292 24.59 4.64 12.59
C GLY A 292 24.42 3.13 12.76
N ASP A 293 25.08 2.57 13.76
CA ASP A 293 24.96 1.14 14.13
C ASP A 293 23.67 0.89 14.91
N VAL A 294 22.52 1.01 14.24
CA VAL A 294 21.21 0.66 14.79
C VAL A 294 20.57 -0.43 13.94
N THR A 295 20.01 -1.44 14.61
CA THR A 295 19.16 -2.41 13.91
C THR A 295 17.86 -1.73 13.49
N ASN A 296 17.59 -1.70 12.19
CA ASN A 296 16.46 -0.99 11.61
C ASN A 296 15.53 -1.93 10.84
N TYR A 297 14.22 -1.69 10.97
CA TYR A 297 13.17 -2.51 10.37
C TYR A 297 12.16 -1.59 9.66
N PRO A 298 12.32 -1.36 8.35
CA PRO A 298 11.35 -0.66 7.52
C PRO A 298 9.93 -1.23 7.73
N ALA A 299 8.95 -0.35 7.86
CA ALA A 299 7.59 -0.70 8.23
C ALA A 299 6.61 -0.40 7.09
N GLN A 300 5.86 0.69 7.20
CA GLN A 300 4.93 1.12 6.15
C GLN A 300 5.57 2.18 5.28
N LEU A 301 5.29 2.09 3.98
CA LEU A 301 5.63 3.11 2.99
C LEU A 301 4.37 3.64 2.30
N LEU A 302 4.34 4.95 2.04
CA LEU A 302 3.26 5.67 1.37
C LEU A 302 3.81 6.58 0.27
N VAL A 303 2.94 6.95 -0.67
CA VAL A 303 3.22 7.93 -1.73
C VAL A 303 2.11 8.97 -1.74
N THR A 304 2.47 10.24 -1.97
CA THR A 304 1.51 11.34 -2.10
C THR A 304 0.58 11.12 -3.29
N ALA A 305 -0.63 11.67 -3.22
CA ALA A 305 -1.64 11.49 -4.27
C ALA A 305 -1.22 12.06 -5.64
N ASP A 306 -0.37 13.09 -5.65
CA ASP A 306 0.24 13.65 -6.85
C ASP A 306 1.45 12.85 -7.37
N GLY A 307 1.85 11.80 -6.64
CA GLY A 307 2.95 10.92 -6.99
C GLY A 307 4.35 11.51 -6.81
N ARG A 308 4.50 12.71 -6.24
CA ARG A 308 5.80 13.43 -6.18
C ARG A 308 6.70 13.02 -5.03
N TYR A 309 6.13 12.55 -3.91
CA TYR A 309 6.90 12.19 -2.71
C TYR A 309 6.47 10.86 -2.13
N ALA A 310 7.44 10.14 -1.55
CA ALA A 310 7.17 8.93 -0.79
C ALA A 310 7.81 9.00 0.60
N PHE A 311 7.18 8.33 1.56
CA PHE A 311 7.60 8.30 2.95
C PHE A 311 7.63 6.86 3.47
N LEU A 312 8.67 6.50 4.20
CA LEU A 312 8.87 5.17 4.78
C LEU A 312 9.12 5.30 6.28
N ALA A 313 8.37 4.56 7.10
CA ALA A 313 8.63 4.47 8.52
C ALA A 313 9.74 3.46 8.81
N ASN A 314 10.72 3.87 9.61
CA ASN A 314 11.87 3.07 10.04
C ASN A 314 11.78 2.79 11.54
N ARG A 315 11.54 1.53 11.94
CA ARG A 315 11.53 1.11 13.35
C ARG A 315 12.94 0.79 13.81
N GLY A 316 13.35 1.31 14.96
CA GLY A 316 14.74 1.20 15.45
C GLY A 316 15.48 2.51 15.22
N HIS A 317 15.65 2.93 13.96
CA HIS A 317 16.15 4.29 13.67
C HIS A 317 15.13 5.39 14.04
N ASN A 318 13.86 5.02 14.23
CA ASN A 318 12.78 5.87 14.77
C ASN A 318 12.59 7.16 13.97
N SER A 319 12.48 7.00 12.66
CA SER A 319 12.41 8.10 11.70
C SER A 319 11.46 7.80 10.56
N LEU A 320 11.09 8.85 9.83
CA LEU A 320 10.45 8.78 8.53
C LEU A 320 11.47 9.13 7.45
N ALA A 321 11.82 8.17 6.60
CA ALA A 321 12.61 8.45 5.40
C ALA A 321 11.73 9.11 4.34
N ARG A 322 12.28 10.10 3.65
CA ARG A 322 11.58 10.89 2.63
C ARG A 322 12.27 10.75 1.29
N TYR A 323 11.50 10.53 0.24
CA TYR A 323 11.99 10.37 -1.12
C TYR A 323 11.31 11.35 -2.07
N ALA A 324 12.07 11.91 -2.99
CA ALA A 324 11.52 12.45 -4.23
C ALA A 324 11.23 11.27 -5.16
N VAL A 325 10.04 11.25 -5.72
CA VAL A 325 9.66 10.33 -6.78
C VAL A 325 10.01 10.97 -8.11
N GLU A 326 10.78 10.28 -8.93
CA GLU A 326 11.31 10.77 -10.19
C GLU A 326 11.02 9.80 -11.33
N ALA A 327 11.18 10.28 -12.58
CA ALA A 327 10.96 9.50 -13.78
C ALA A 327 9.59 8.78 -13.80
N ASP A 328 8.52 9.53 -13.54
CA ASP A 328 7.13 9.04 -13.54
C ASP A 328 6.91 7.82 -12.62
N GLY A 329 7.60 7.79 -11.48
CA GLY A 329 7.51 6.73 -10.48
C GLY A 329 8.59 5.65 -10.59
N ALA A 330 9.46 5.70 -11.62
CA ALA A 330 10.46 4.67 -11.83
C ALA A 330 11.69 4.80 -10.91
N ARG A 331 11.84 5.92 -10.18
CA ARG A 331 12.99 6.15 -9.30
C ARG A 331 12.57 6.83 -8.01
N LEU A 332 13.13 6.37 -6.90
CA LEU A 332 13.13 7.09 -5.63
C LEU A 332 14.53 7.69 -5.41
N ARG A 333 14.57 8.98 -5.09
CA ARG A 333 15.78 9.66 -4.61
C ARG A 333 15.59 10.05 -3.15
N LEU A 334 16.38 9.44 -2.27
CA LEU A 334 16.37 9.76 -0.84
C LEU A 334 16.71 11.24 -0.63
N LEU A 335 15.85 11.94 0.09
CA LEU A 335 16.00 13.35 0.46
C LEU A 335 16.51 13.51 1.90
N GLY A 336 16.40 12.47 2.73
CA GLY A 336 16.82 12.44 4.12
C GLY A 336 15.80 11.74 5.00
N THR A 337 16.01 11.81 6.31
CA THR A 337 15.12 11.27 7.35
C THR A 337 14.65 12.37 8.29
N VAL A 338 13.48 12.18 8.88
CA VAL A 338 12.90 13.06 9.91
C VAL A 338 12.63 12.23 11.16
N PRO A 339 13.15 12.59 12.34
CA PRO A 339 12.82 11.89 13.57
C PRO A 339 11.31 11.86 13.82
N VAL A 340 10.78 10.70 14.22
CA VAL A 340 9.33 10.57 14.41
C VAL A 340 8.84 11.17 15.73
N GLY A 341 9.74 11.57 16.63
CA GLY A 341 9.38 12.08 17.96
C GLY A 341 8.77 11.02 18.89
N GLY A 342 9.03 9.73 18.60
CA GLY A 342 8.55 8.57 19.35
C GLY A 342 9.42 7.35 19.07
N ASP A 343 9.00 6.18 19.57
CA ASP A 343 9.74 4.93 19.43
C ASP A 343 8.94 3.87 18.65
N PHE A 344 9.61 3.26 17.67
CA PHE A 344 9.11 2.15 16.86
C PHE A 344 7.87 2.53 16.01
N PRO A 345 8.00 3.45 15.03
CA PRO A 345 6.89 3.84 14.15
C PRO A 345 6.46 2.66 13.26
N ARG A 346 5.36 2.00 13.62
CA ARG A 346 4.92 0.76 12.97
C ARG A 346 4.07 0.99 11.74
N GLN A 347 3.39 2.13 11.68
CA GLN A 347 2.39 2.44 10.68
C GLN A 347 2.36 3.96 10.46
N ILE A 348 2.17 4.36 9.20
CA ILE A 348 1.96 5.76 8.82
C ILE A 348 0.75 5.89 7.91
N ALA A 349 -0.02 6.97 8.04
CA ALA A 349 -1.19 7.28 7.22
C ALA A 349 -1.21 8.76 6.83
N PHE A 350 -1.63 9.07 5.61
CA PHE A 350 -2.01 10.44 5.26
C PHE A 350 -3.44 10.73 5.72
N SER A 351 -3.73 11.99 6.06
CA SER A 351 -5.12 12.48 6.04
C SER A 351 -5.71 12.33 4.63
N PRO A 352 -7.05 12.26 4.47
CA PRO A 352 -7.68 12.13 3.16
C PRO A 352 -7.29 13.21 2.15
N ASP A 353 -6.99 14.43 2.62
CA ASP A 353 -6.53 15.54 1.80
C ASP A 353 -5.01 15.58 1.58
N GLY A 354 -4.27 14.65 2.18
CA GLY A 354 -2.81 14.52 2.07
C GLY A 354 -2.00 15.58 2.82
N ARG A 355 -2.64 16.50 3.55
CA ARG A 355 -1.96 17.63 4.22
C ARG A 355 -1.27 17.23 5.53
N LEU A 356 -1.75 16.15 6.15
CA LEU A 356 -1.19 15.61 7.39
C LEU A 356 -0.68 14.19 7.17
N LEU A 357 0.37 13.83 7.89
CA LEU A 357 0.89 12.47 8.00
C LEU A 357 0.92 12.07 9.48
N PHE A 358 0.28 10.96 9.80
CA PHE A 358 0.21 10.36 11.13
C PHE A 358 1.21 9.21 11.22
N ALA A 359 1.93 9.11 12.33
CA ALA A 359 2.84 8.01 12.62
C ALA A 359 2.50 7.38 13.97
N ALA A 360 2.11 6.11 13.96
CA ALA A 360 1.81 5.35 15.17
C ALA A 360 3.10 4.71 15.73
N ASN A 361 3.54 5.20 16.88
CA ASN A 361 4.78 4.82 17.55
C ASN A 361 4.50 3.77 18.62
N GLN A 362 4.75 2.51 18.27
CA GLN A 362 4.32 1.34 19.05
C GLN A 362 4.88 1.34 20.46
N ARG A 363 6.20 1.55 20.61
CA ARG A 363 6.87 1.34 21.90
C ARG A 363 6.72 2.53 22.84
N SER A 364 6.64 3.74 22.30
CA SER A 364 6.38 4.94 23.10
C SER A 364 4.89 5.14 23.43
N GLY A 365 3.98 4.43 22.75
CA GLY A 365 2.54 4.59 22.96
C GLY A 365 2.05 5.98 22.55
N THR A 366 2.45 6.44 21.36
CA THR A 366 2.06 7.76 20.86
C THR A 366 1.70 7.76 19.38
N VAL A 367 0.94 8.75 18.94
CA VAL A 367 0.73 9.09 17.52
C VAL A 367 1.33 10.47 17.27
N THR A 368 2.37 10.56 16.44
CA THR A 368 2.93 11.85 16.00
C THR A 368 2.22 12.29 14.73
N VAL A 369 1.96 13.60 14.61
CA VAL A 369 1.36 14.20 13.42
C VAL A 369 2.34 15.18 12.79
N PHE A 370 2.44 15.15 11.46
CA PHE A 370 3.26 16.06 10.67
C PHE A 370 2.39 16.79 9.65
N HIS A 371 2.65 18.07 9.42
CA HIS A 371 2.25 18.74 8.19
C HIS A 371 3.15 18.29 7.04
N VAL A 372 2.54 18.02 5.90
CA VAL A 372 3.22 17.66 4.66
C VAL A 372 3.27 18.90 3.77
N ASP A 373 4.47 19.38 3.49
CA ASP A 373 4.67 20.43 2.50
C ASP A 373 4.43 19.86 1.10
N ALA A 374 3.45 20.40 0.38
CA ALA A 374 3.07 19.88 -0.92
C ALA A 374 4.15 20.10 -1.99
N ASP A 375 4.97 21.14 -1.89
CA ASP A 375 5.91 21.53 -2.94
C ASP A 375 7.27 20.88 -2.81
N ARG A 376 7.66 20.51 -1.58
CA ARG A 376 8.97 19.97 -1.24
C ARG A 376 8.88 18.59 -0.58
N GLY A 377 7.70 18.17 -0.15
CA GLY A 377 7.48 16.95 0.62
C GLY A 377 8.05 17.01 2.04
N GLU A 378 8.47 18.18 2.52
CA GLU A 378 9.05 18.34 3.86
C GLU A 378 8.00 18.04 4.94
N LEU A 379 8.45 17.42 6.03
CA LEU A 379 7.59 17.12 7.18
C LEU A 379 7.91 18.08 8.32
N ARG A 380 6.89 18.79 8.80
CA ARG A 380 6.99 19.64 9.99
C ARG A 380 6.09 19.08 11.07
N SER A 381 6.62 18.84 12.28
CA SER A 381 5.79 18.38 13.40
C SER A 381 4.60 19.34 13.62
N ALA A 382 3.42 18.77 13.83
CA ALA A 382 2.18 19.48 14.10
C ALA A 382 2.01 19.80 15.60
N GLY A 383 2.89 19.27 16.46
CA GLY A 383 2.86 19.52 17.90
C GLY A 383 3.44 18.37 18.70
N GLU A 384 3.06 18.29 19.97
CA GLU A 384 3.41 17.16 20.83
C GLU A 384 2.69 15.88 20.37
N PRO A 385 3.35 14.70 20.42
CA PRO A 385 2.70 13.44 20.09
C PRO A 385 1.48 13.16 20.99
N PHE A 386 0.41 12.65 20.39
CA PHE A 386 -0.80 12.25 21.10
C PHE A 386 -0.58 10.92 21.82
N ALA A 387 -0.84 10.85 23.12
CA ALA A 387 -0.71 9.62 23.89
C ALA A 387 -1.79 8.59 23.50
N SER A 388 -1.38 7.39 23.13
CA SER A 388 -2.28 6.27 22.81
C SER A 388 -1.59 4.93 23.11
N PRO A 389 -2.10 4.13 24.07
CA PRO A 389 -1.44 2.90 24.52
C PRO A 389 -1.13 1.93 23.37
N VAL A 390 0.16 1.63 23.18
CA VAL A 390 0.70 0.72 22.15
C VAL A 390 0.02 0.90 20.79
N ALA A 391 -0.05 2.16 20.32
CA ALA A 391 -0.61 2.50 19.03
C ALA A 391 0.21 1.89 17.88
N VAL A 392 -0.46 1.14 17.01
CA VAL A 392 0.17 0.44 15.88
C VAL A 392 -0.52 0.71 14.55
N CYS A 393 -1.65 1.42 14.57
CA CYS A 393 -2.32 1.93 13.38
C CYS A 393 -3.05 3.24 13.70
N ALA A 394 -2.90 4.26 12.86
CA ALA A 394 -3.68 5.48 12.87
C ALA A 394 -4.45 5.57 11.55
N LEU A 395 -5.78 5.61 11.62
CA LEU A 395 -6.68 5.69 10.48
C LEU A 395 -7.46 7.02 10.53
N PRO A 396 -6.93 8.11 9.92
CA PRO A 396 -7.66 9.35 9.75
C PRO A 396 -8.72 9.19 8.65
N LEU A 397 -9.95 9.64 8.91
CA LEU A 397 -11.06 9.64 7.95
C LEU A 397 -11.41 11.04 7.46
#